data_AF-A0A973FQ36-F1
#
_entry.id   AF-A0A973FQ36-F1
#
_cell.length_a   1.000
_cell.length_b   1.000
_cell.length_c   1.000
_cell.angle_alpha   90.00
_cell.angle_beta   90.00
_cell.angle_gamma   90.00
#
_symmetry.space_group_name_H-M   'P 1'
#
loop_
_entity.id
_entity.type
_entity.pdbx_description
1 polymer ?
#
loop_
_entity_poly.entity_id
_entity_poly.type
_entity_poly.pdbx_seq_one_letter_code
_entity_poly.pdbx_strand_id
1 'polypeptide(L)'
;MQVLRPLARIWTTLLALTAMVLGIGLMVRWLLPIGLWDTGASLSHTIPGDGATGVLPQSVLVLEFSEAMNRAATQAAIELTPA
;
A
#
# COMPACT_ATOMS: atom_id res chain seq x y z
N MET A 1 -53.99 -22.32 3.43
CA MET A 1 -52.89 -21.61 2.71
C MET A 1 -52.14 -20.65 3.66
N GLN A 2 -51.57 -21.14 4.78
CA GLN A 2 -50.95 -20.29 5.82
C GLN A 2 -49.40 -20.40 5.91
N VAL A 3 -48.78 -21.34 5.17
CA VAL A 3 -47.34 -21.65 5.29
C VAL A 3 -46.45 -20.76 4.41
N LEU A 4 -47.01 -20.08 3.41
CA LEU A 4 -46.27 -19.24 2.47
C LEU A 4 -45.74 -17.93 3.11
N ARG A 5 -46.45 -17.40 4.12
CA ARG A 5 -46.09 -16.14 4.81
C ARG A 5 -44.84 -16.26 5.71
N PRO A 6 -44.67 -17.29 6.56
CA PRO A 6 -43.46 -17.43 7.37
C PRO A 6 -42.22 -17.78 6.54
N LEU A 7 -42.38 -18.58 5.46
CA LEU A 7 -41.28 -18.96 4.58
C LEU A 7 -40.71 -17.73 3.84
N ALA A 8 -41.59 -16.84 3.36
CA ALA A 8 -41.18 -15.58 2.74
C ALA A 8 -40.39 -14.68 3.72
N ARG A 9 -40.78 -14.62 5.00
CA ARG A 9 -40.08 -13.83 6.02
C ARG A 9 -38.67 -14.33 6.25
N ILE A 10 -38.49 -15.63 6.44
CA ILE A 10 -37.16 -16.26 6.63
C ILE A 10 -36.25 -15.96 5.44
N TRP A 11 -36.79 -16.07 4.22
CA TRP A 11 -36.05 -15.76 3.00
C TRP A 11 -35.63 -14.29 2.91
N THR A 12 -36.54 -13.35 3.23
CA THR A 12 -36.21 -11.92 3.22
C THR A 12 -35.18 -11.54 4.27
N THR A 13 -35.23 -12.15 5.47
CA THR A 13 -34.22 -11.89 6.51
C THR A 13 -32.84 -12.40 6.11
N LEU A 14 -32.79 -13.58 5.47
CA LEU A 14 -31.55 -14.16 4.98
C LEU A 14 -30.96 -13.31 3.85
N LEU A 15 -31.80 -12.87 2.91
CA LEU A 15 -31.39 -12.00 1.81
C LEU A 15 -30.90 -10.62 2.32
N ALA A 16 -31.58 -10.04 3.30
CA ALA A 16 -31.17 -8.78 3.93
C ALA A 16 -29.83 -8.90 4.65
N LEU A 17 -29.59 -10.01 5.38
CA LEU A 17 -28.31 -10.28 6.03
C LEU A 17 -27.17 -10.38 5.01
N THR A 18 -27.38 -11.15 3.93
CA THR A 18 -26.39 -11.29 2.86
C THR A 18 -26.10 -9.94 2.18
N ALA A 19 -27.14 -9.15 1.88
CA ALA A 19 -26.98 -7.82 1.31
C ALA A 19 -26.23 -6.87 2.24
N MET A 20 -26.48 -6.95 3.55
CA MET A 20 -25.79 -6.15 4.56
C MET A 20 -24.30 -6.50 4.63
N VAL A 21 -23.94 -7.78 4.62
CA VAL A 21 -22.54 -8.23 4.61
C VAL A 21 -21.81 -7.76 3.35
N LEU A 22 -22.45 -7.88 2.19
CA LEU A 22 -21.88 -7.40 0.92
C LEU A 22 -21.72 -5.87 0.92
N GLY A 23 -22.71 -5.13 1.43
CA GLY A 23 -22.66 -3.68 1.55
C GLY A 23 -21.53 -3.21 2.47
N ILE A 24 -21.35 -3.87 3.62
CA ILE A 24 -20.24 -3.59 4.54
C ILE A 24 -18.90 -3.88 3.85
N GLY A 25 -18.76 -5.03 3.17
CA GLY A 25 -17.53 -5.37 2.44
C GLY A 25 -17.17 -4.35 1.36
N LEU A 26 -18.17 -3.91 0.58
CA LEU A 26 -18.00 -2.86 -0.43
C LEU A 26 -17.67 -1.50 0.20
N MET A 27 -18.28 -1.16 1.33
CA MET A 27 -18.02 0.08 2.04
C MET A 27 -16.61 0.08 2.65
N VAL A 28 -16.17 -1.01 3.26
CA VAL A 28 -14.79 -1.18 3.74
C VAL A 28 -13.80 -1.07 2.59
N ARG A 29 -14.09 -1.71 1.45
CA ARG A 29 -13.27 -1.63 0.23
C ARG A 29 -13.15 -0.22 -0.35
N TRP A 30 -14.16 0.62 -0.12
CA TRP A 30 -14.17 2.02 -0.52
C TRP A 30 -13.49 2.94 0.49
N LEU A 31 -13.68 2.71 1.79
CA LEU A 31 -13.13 3.54 2.86
C LEU A 31 -11.66 3.24 3.15
N LEU A 32 -11.24 1.98 3.03
CA LEU A 32 -9.84 1.59 3.16
C LEU A 32 -9.22 1.58 1.75
N PRO A 33 -8.29 2.49 1.43
CA PRO A 33 -7.42 2.28 0.29
C PRO A 33 -6.67 0.97 0.56
N ILE A 34 -6.93 -0.06 -0.25
CA ILE A 34 -6.20 -1.33 -0.21
C ILE A 34 -4.75 -1.07 -0.62
N GLY A 35 -3.94 -0.70 0.36
CA GLY A 35 -2.49 -0.50 0.31
C GLY A 35 -1.84 -0.61 1.69
N LEU A 36 -2.60 -1.06 2.71
CA LEU A 36 -2.12 -1.17 4.10
C LEU A 36 -1.01 -2.21 4.28
N TRP A 37 -0.68 -2.96 3.24
CA TRP A 37 0.28 -4.06 3.28
C TRP A 37 1.37 -3.93 2.22
N ASP A 38 1.33 -2.87 1.40
CA ASP A 38 2.39 -2.61 0.45
C ASP A 38 3.42 -1.72 1.14
N THR A 39 4.35 -2.35 1.84
CA THR A 39 5.60 -1.68 2.25
C THR A 39 6.41 -1.53 0.98
N GLY A 40 6.05 -0.53 0.15
CA GLY A 40 6.71 -0.29 -1.12
C GLY A 40 8.23 -0.15 -0.98
N ALA A 41 8.93 -0.15 -2.10
CA ALA A 41 10.38 -0.11 -2.13
C ALA A 41 10.97 0.94 -1.15
N SER A 42 11.85 0.47 -0.29
CA SER A 42 12.47 1.26 0.77
C SER A 42 13.98 1.34 0.56
N LEU A 43 14.62 2.40 1.03
CA LEU A 43 16.07 2.54 1.00
C LEU A 43 16.68 1.61 2.07
N SER A 44 17.51 0.66 1.66
CA SER A 44 18.16 -0.28 2.57
C SER A 44 19.51 0.22 3.06
N HIS A 45 20.30 0.85 2.18
CA HIS A 45 21.66 1.28 2.52
C HIS A 45 22.16 2.42 1.61
N THR A 46 23.07 3.23 2.14
CA THR A 46 23.73 4.32 1.41
C THR A 46 25.23 4.26 1.66
N ILE A 47 26.02 4.44 0.60
CA ILE A 47 27.47 4.55 0.66
C ILE A 47 27.89 5.82 -0.09
N PRO A 48 28.57 6.78 0.56
CA PRO A 48 28.90 6.84 1.97
C PRO A 48 27.66 6.84 2.88
N GLY A 49 27.79 6.26 4.07
CA GLY A 49 26.73 6.32 5.07
C GLY A 49 26.45 7.75 5.52
N ASP A 50 25.27 7.98 6.07
CA ASP A 50 24.90 9.29 6.60
C ASP A 50 25.91 9.76 7.66
N GLY A 51 26.27 11.05 7.59
CA GLY A 51 27.27 11.66 8.46
C GLY A 51 28.73 11.22 8.22
N ALA A 52 29.03 10.51 7.13
CA ALA A 52 30.41 10.12 6.82
C ALA A 52 31.32 11.34 6.61
N THR A 53 32.41 11.42 7.37
CA THR A 53 33.45 12.45 7.24
C THR A 53 34.68 11.92 6.53
N GLY A 54 35.47 12.80 5.91
CA GLY A 54 36.70 12.39 5.21
C GLY A 54 36.46 11.61 3.92
N VAL A 55 35.23 11.68 3.39
CA VAL A 55 34.86 11.14 2.07
C VAL A 55 35.57 11.96 0.99
N LEU A 56 36.16 11.26 0.01
CA LEU A 56 36.81 11.91 -1.12
C LEU A 56 35.73 12.60 -1.99
N PRO A 57 35.96 13.83 -2.51
CA PRO A 57 34.97 14.52 -3.35
C PRO A 57 34.56 13.74 -4.62
N GLN A 58 35.43 12.85 -5.08
CA GLN A 58 35.21 11.96 -6.24
C GLN A 58 34.59 10.60 -5.87
N SER A 59 34.21 10.38 -4.61
CA SER A 59 33.55 9.16 -4.18
C SER A 59 32.17 9.04 -4.84
N VAL A 60 31.85 7.82 -5.29
CA VAL A 60 30.54 7.52 -5.89
C VAL A 60 29.51 7.33 -4.78
N LEU A 61 28.37 8.00 -4.91
CA LEU A 61 27.20 7.77 -4.06
C LEU A 61 26.44 6.53 -4.56
N VAL A 62 26.29 5.53 -3.69
CA VAL A 62 25.54 4.29 -3.95
C VAL A 62 24.33 4.26 -3.03
N LEU A 63 23.15 4.07 -3.62
CA LEU A 63 21.87 3.90 -2.93
C LEU A 63 21.35 2.50 -3.23
N GLU A 64 21.19 1.68 -2.21
CA GLU A 64 20.62 0.35 -2.30
C GLU A 64 19.17 0.38 -1.81
N PHE A 65 18.28 -0.22 -2.59
CA PHE A 65 16.86 -0.32 -2.28
C PHE A 65 16.48 -1.76 -2.01
N SER A 66 15.42 -1.97 -1.22
CA SER A 66 14.90 -3.29 -0.89
C SER A 66 14.37 -4.05 -2.10
N GLU A 67 14.00 -3.34 -3.18
CA GLU A 67 13.40 -3.90 -4.38
C GLU A 67 13.87 -3.17 -5.64
N ALA A 68 13.54 -3.74 -6.81
CA ALA A 68 13.87 -3.15 -8.09
C ALA A 68 13.14 -1.82 -8.32
N MET A 69 13.91 -0.74 -8.46
CA MET A 69 13.40 0.61 -8.69
C MET A 69 13.47 1.03 -10.17
N ASN A 70 12.55 1.90 -10.59
CA ASN A 70 12.70 2.61 -11.86
C ASN A 70 13.86 3.59 -11.75
N ARG A 71 14.98 3.29 -12.42
CA ARG A 71 16.20 4.09 -12.33
C ARG A 71 16.01 5.54 -12.75
N ALA A 72 15.31 5.79 -13.86
CA ALA A 72 15.11 7.14 -14.38
C ALA A 72 14.28 8.01 -13.43
N ALA A 73 13.18 7.46 -12.89
CA ALA A 73 12.35 8.16 -11.93
C ALA A 73 13.09 8.39 -10.60
N THR A 74 13.88 7.41 -10.15
CA THR A 74 14.66 7.51 -8.91
C THR A 74 15.74 8.57 -9.03
N GLN A 75 16.49 8.59 -10.14
CA GLN A 75 17.52 9.59 -10.39
C GLN A 75 16.95 11.01 -10.47
N ALA A 76 15.77 11.18 -11.06
CA ALA A 76 15.11 12.48 -11.12
C ALA A 76 14.63 12.99 -9.74
N ALA A 77 14.45 12.09 -8.77
CA ALA A 77 14.01 12.43 -7.42
C ALA A 77 15.16 12.70 -6.44
N ILE A 78 16.42 12.42 -6.82
CA ILE A 78 17.60 12.63 -5.97
C ILE A 78 18.10 14.07 -6.14
N GLU A 79 18.30 14.75 -5.01
CA GLU A 79 18.94 16.07 -4.94
C GLU A 79 20.32 15.92 -4.25
N LEU A 80 21.34 16.58 -4.81
CA LEU A 80 22.69 16.64 -4.23
C LEU A 80 22.95 18.05 -3.73
N THR A 81 23.34 18.20 -2.46
CA THR A 81 23.62 19.50 -1.84
C THR A 81 24.88 19.41 -0.98
N PRO A 82 25.80 20.39 -1.03
CA PRO A 82 25.84 21.55 -1.93
C PRO A 82 26.18 21.15 -3.38
N ALA A 83 25.62 21.86 -4.35
CA ALA A 83 25.82 21.62 -5.78
C ALA A 83 27.24 21.94 -6.26
#